data_AF-W0LEF7-F1
#
_entry.id   AF-W0LEF7-F1
#
_cell.length_a   1.000
_cell.length_b   1.000
_cell.length_c   1.000
_cell.angle_alpha   90.00
_cell.angle_beta   90.00
_cell.angle_gamma   90.00
#
_symmetry.space_group_name_H-M   'P 1'
#
loop_
_entity.id
_entity.type
_entity.pdbx_description
1 polymer ?
#
loop_
_entity_poly.entity_id
_entity_poly.type
_entity_poly.pdbx_seq_one_letter_code
_entity_poly.pdbx_strand_id
1 'polypeptide(L)'
;MTKFVLVAEYRNATDRLFTLAHAHFCACVGNDERRSWLGCALRHLAELENLGCKRANERDRRCFTRACQLLRERIAMVSPLGEVLLPNSVAAVR
;
A
#
# COMPACT_ATOMS: atom_id res chain seq x y z
N MET A 1 -3.98 -1.81 -18.27
CA MET A 1 -5.27 -2.42 -18.68
C MET A 1 -5.97 -2.90 -17.41
N THR A 2 -7.21 -2.48 -17.15
CA THR A 2 -7.93 -2.82 -15.91
C THR A 2 -8.42 -4.27 -15.95
N LYS A 3 -8.05 -5.07 -14.94
CA LYS A 3 -8.55 -6.46 -14.79
C LYS A 3 -9.81 -6.44 -13.92
N PHE A 4 -10.93 -6.90 -14.46
CA PHE A 4 -12.18 -6.98 -13.70
C PHE A 4 -12.28 -8.28 -12.90
N VAL A 5 -12.66 -8.17 -11.63
CA VAL A 5 -12.76 -9.28 -10.68
C VAL A 5 -14.11 -9.30 -9.95
N LEU A 6 -14.40 -10.41 -9.26
CA LEU A 6 -15.57 -10.54 -8.41
C LEU A 6 -15.45 -9.67 -7.15
N VAL A 7 -16.58 -9.34 -6.52
CA VAL A 7 -16.60 -8.47 -5.32
C VAL A 7 -15.76 -9.07 -4.19
N ALA A 8 -15.82 -10.39 -3.99
CA ALA A 8 -15.04 -11.07 -2.96
C ALA A 8 -13.53 -10.91 -3.21
N GLU A 9 -13.07 -11.09 -4.45
CA GLU A 9 -11.66 -10.91 -4.82
C GLU A 9 -11.21 -9.46 -4.67
N TYR A 10 -12.07 -8.51 -5.02
CA TYR A 10 -11.80 -7.08 -4.88
C TYR A 10 -11.63 -6.68 -3.40
N ARG A 11 -12.48 -7.19 -2.51
CA ARG A 11 -12.35 -6.99 -1.06
C ARG A 11 -11.09 -7.65 -0.51
N ASN A 12 -10.82 -8.90 -0.90
CA ASN A 12 -9.59 -9.60 -0.52
C ASN A 12 -8.33 -8.85 -0.98
N ALA A 13 -8.34 -8.24 -2.17
CA ALA A 13 -7.24 -7.41 -2.64
C ALA A 13 -7.08 -6.14 -1.78
N THR A 14 -8.21 -5.51 -1.42
CA THR A 14 -8.24 -4.35 -0.50
C THR A 14 -7.60 -4.70 0.84
N ASP A 15 -7.98 -5.82 1.44
CA ASP A 15 -7.45 -6.25 2.73
C ASP A 15 -5.96 -6.57 2.68
N ARG A 16 -5.47 -7.17 1.59
CA ARG A 16 -4.04 -7.41 1.38
C ARG A 16 -3.24 -6.11 1.29
N LEU A 17 -3.72 -5.14 0.51
CA LEU A 17 -3.08 -3.83 0.39
C LEU A 17 -3.02 -3.13 1.75
N PHE A 18 -4.12 -3.17 2.50
CA PHE A 18 -4.21 -2.58 3.83
C PHE A 18 -3.27 -3.28 4.83
N THR A 19 -3.24 -4.63 4.82
CA THR A 19 -2.36 -5.43 5.69
C THR A 19 -0.88 -5.16 5.39
N LEU A 20 -0.50 -5.03 4.12
CA LEU A 20 0.85 -4.65 3.71
C LEU A 20 1.25 -3.26 4.24
N ALA A 21 0.35 -2.28 4.13
CA ALA A 21 0.59 -0.91 4.55
C ALA A 21 0.65 -0.74 6.09
N HIS A 22 -0.05 -1.60 6.83
CA HIS A 22 -0.15 -1.51 8.29
C HIS A 22 0.62 -2.63 9.00
N ALA A 23 0.06 -3.84 9.01
CA ALA A 23 0.57 -4.93 9.85
C ALA A 23 2.02 -5.31 9.46
N HIS A 24 2.28 -5.52 8.16
CA HIS A 24 3.61 -5.94 7.73
C HIS A 24 4.64 -4.83 7.87
N PHE A 25 4.30 -3.59 7.50
CA PHE A 25 5.21 -2.46 7.67
C PHE A 25 5.58 -2.22 9.15
N CYS A 26 4.59 -2.24 10.05
CA CYS A 26 4.83 -2.01 11.48
C CYS A 26 5.57 -3.17 12.15
N ALA A 27 5.51 -4.38 11.59
CA ALA A 27 6.24 -5.54 12.09
C ALA A 27 7.74 -5.49 11.74
N CYS A 28 8.16 -4.67 10.76
CA CYS A 28 9.57 -4.53 10.42
C CYS A 28 10.31 -3.70 11.48
N VAL A 29 11.25 -4.33 12.18
CA VAL A 29 12.09 -3.74 13.22
C VAL A 29 13.46 -3.27 12.68
N GLY A 30 13.89 -3.76 11.51
CA GLY A 30 15.18 -3.41 10.91
C GLY A 30 15.12 -2.95 9.45
N ASN A 31 16.22 -2.36 8.97
CA ASN A 31 16.34 -1.90 7.57
C ASN A 31 16.23 -3.06 6.57
N ASP A 32 16.84 -4.23 6.84
CA ASP A 32 16.76 -5.38 5.95
C ASP A 32 15.34 -5.93 5.79
N GLU A 33 14.56 -5.93 6.88
CA GLU A 33 13.15 -6.32 6.86
C GLU A 33 12.31 -5.30 6.08
N ARG A 34 12.55 -4.00 6.29
CA ARG A 34 11.88 -2.93 5.53
C ARG A 34 12.23 -2.98 4.05
N ARG A 35 13.47 -3.32 3.69
CA ARG A 35 13.91 -3.51 2.30
C ARG A 35 13.20 -4.70 1.66
N SER A 36 13.13 -5.82 2.38
CA SER A 36 12.39 -7.01 1.95
C SER A 36 10.90 -6.69 1.77
N TRP A 37 10.31 -6.00 2.74
CA TRP A 37 8.93 -5.51 2.69
C TRP A 37 8.70 -4.58 1.51
N LEU A 38 9.60 -3.64 1.23
CA LEU A 38 9.49 -2.67 0.14
C LEU A 38 9.37 -3.39 -1.21
N GLY A 39 10.20 -4.40 -1.46
CA GLY A 39 10.12 -5.23 -2.67
C GLY A 39 8.79 -5.96 -2.81
N CYS A 40 8.32 -6.58 -1.72
CA CYS A 40 7.01 -7.24 -1.68
C CYS A 40 5.85 -6.27 -1.91
N ALA A 41 5.89 -5.11 -1.26
CA ALA A 41 4.88 -4.06 -1.34
C ALA A 41 4.76 -3.50 -2.76
N LEU A 42 5.89 -3.17 -3.40
CA LEU A 42 5.93 -2.69 -4.78
C LEU A 42 5.32 -3.70 -5.76
N ARG A 43 5.69 -4.98 -5.64
CA ARG A 43 5.16 -6.04 -6.49
C ARG A 43 3.64 -6.17 -6.32
N HIS A 44 3.16 -6.27 -5.09
CA HIS A 44 1.72 -6.41 -4.82
C HIS A 44 0.92 -5.18 -5.23
N LEU A 45 1.47 -3.98 -5.06
CA LEU A 45 0.82 -2.77 -5.54
C LEU A 45 0.64 -2.82 -7.06
N ALA A 46 1.69 -3.15 -7.82
CA ALA A 46 1.63 -3.23 -9.28
C ALA A 46 0.62 -4.31 -9.76
N GLU A 47 0.56 -5.44 -9.08
CA GLU A 47 -0.40 -6.52 -9.37
C GLU A 47 -1.85 -6.13 -9.10
N LEU A 48 -2.10 -5.42 -7.99
CA LEU A 48 -3.45 -5.23 -7.45
C LEU A 48 -4.05 -3.86 -7.81
N GLU A 49 -3.27 -2.80 -7.98
CA GLU A 49 -3.79 -1.42 -8.10
C GLU A 49 -4.68 -1.20 -9.33
N ASN A 50 -4.55 -2.04 -10.35
CA ASN A 50 -5.31 -1.98 -11.60
C ASN A 50 -6.55 -2.90 -11.62
N LEU A 51 -6.94 -3.46 -10.46
CA LEU A 51 -8.17 -4.23 -10.36
C LEU A 51 -9.41 -3.31 -10.43
N GLY A 52 -10.39 -3.75 -11.20
CA GLY A 52 -11.72 -3.17 -11.24
C GLY A 52 -12.78 -4.16 -10.75
N CYS A 53 -13.90 -3.67 -10.26
CA CYS A 53 -15.05 -4.53 -9.93
C CYS A 53 -16.35 -3.85 -10.32
N LYS A 54 -17.08 -4.42 -11.29
CA LYS A 54 -18.33 -3.84 -11.80
C LYS A 54 -19.44 -3.76 -10.74
N ARG A 55 -19.45 -4.73 -9.82
CA ARG A 55 -20.46 -4.88 -8.76
C ARG A 55 -20.03 -4.33 -7.40
N ALA A 56 -18.82 -3.76 -7.30
CA ALA A 56 -18.38 -3.11 -6.08
C ALA A 56 -19.23 -1.85 -5.82
N ASN A 57 -19.75 -1.76 -4.60
CA ASN A 57 -20.48 -0.57 -4.15
C ASN A 57 -19.49 0.58 -3.88
N GLU A 58 -20.02 1.75 -3.52
CA GLU A 58 -19.18 2.92 -3.30
C GLU A 58 -18.20 2.74 -2.14
N ARG A 59 -18.62 2.09 -1.04
CA ARG A 59 -17.76 1.80 0.11
C ARG A 59 -16.58 0.93 -0.30
N ASP A 60 -16.83 -0.14 -1.04
CA ASP A 60 -15.79 -1.06 -1.54
C ASP A 60 -14.73 -0.29 -2.34
N ARG A 61 -15.16 0.60 -3.25
CA ARG A 61 -14.26 1.42 -4.08
C ARG A 61 -13.46 2.42 -3.26
N ARG A 62 -14.10 3.10 -2.30
CA ARG A 62 -13.41 4.04 -1.39
C ARG A 62 -12.34 3.31 -0.55
N CYS A 63 -12.68 2.15 0.02
CA CYS A 63 -11.74 1.34 0.79
C CYS A 63 -10.55 0.88 -0.06
N PHE A 64 -10.79 0.40 -1.28
CA PHE A 64 -9.72 0.00 -2.19
C PHE A 64 -8.80 1.17 -2.56
N THR A 65 -9.35 2.31 -2.98
CA THR A 65 -8.56 3.50 -3.29
C THR A 65 -7.74 3.96 -2.10
N ARG A 66 -8.33 3.95 -0.89
CA ARG A 66 -7.62 4.33 0.35
C ARG A 66 -6.49 3.35 0.68
N ALA A 67 -6.71 2.05 0.51
CA ALA A 67 -5.68 1.03 0.75
C ALA A 67 -4.50 1.18 -0.23
N CYS A 68 -4.76 1.41 -1.51
CA CYS A 68 -3.72 1.73 -2.50
C CYS A 68 -2.93 2.98 -2.10
N GLN A 69 -3.62 4.05 -1.70
CA GLN A 69 -2.98 5.30 -1.29
C GLN A 69 -2.06 5.09 -0.08
N LEU A 70 -2.57 4.44 0.97
CA LEU A 70 -1.80 4.16 2.19
C LEU A 70 -0.56 3.34 1.89
N LEU A 71 -0.65 2.32 1.02
CA LEU A 71 0.51 1.53 0.65
C LEU A 71 1.54 2.37 -0.12
N ARG A 72 1.11 3.23 -1.05
CA ARG A 72 2.01 4.16 -1.76
C ARG A 72 2.71 5.13 -0.81
N GLU A 73 1.98 5.70 0.14
CA GLU A 73 2.55 6.59 1.16
C GLU A 73 3.64 5.86 1.97
N ARG A 74 3.38 4.62 2.40
CA ARG A 74 4.37 3.82 3.12
C ARG A 74 5.58 3.47 2.26
N ILE A 75 5.37 3.10 1.01
CA ILE A 75 6.46 2.83 0.05
C ILE A 75 7.34 4.07 -0.11
N ALA A 76 6.74 5.25 -0.26
CA ALA A 76 7.48 6.51 -0.42
C ALA A 76 8.28 6.92 0.83
N MET A 77 7.90 6.40 2.01
CA MET A 77 8.64 6.62 3.26
C MET A 77 9.85 5.69 3.42
N VAL A 78 10.10 4.74 2.51
CA VAL A 78 11.20 3.76 2.67
C VAL A 78 12.19 3.90 1.53
N SER A 79 13.47 4.10 1.86
CA SER A 79 14.55 4.14 0.87
C SER A 79 14.78 2.74 0.27
N PRO A 80 15.46 2.62 -0.89
CA PRO A 80 15.85 1.32 -1.44
C PRO A 80 16.73 0.47 -0.49
N LEU A 81 17.36 1.10 0.51
CA LEU A 81 18.15 0.43 1.55
C LEU A 81 17.31 0.05 2.79
N GLY A 82 16.01 0.35 2.80
CA GLY A 82 15.10 0.03 3.90
C GLY A 82 15.03 1.10 5.00
N GLU A 83 15.71 2.23 4.83
CA GLU A 83 15.70 3.32 5.80
C GLU A 83 14.36 4.06 5.75
N VAL A 84 13.85 4.48 6.91
CA VAL A 84 12.64 5.31 6.94
C VAL A 84 13.02 6.76 6.67
N LEU A 85 12.57 7.27 5.53
CA LEU A 85 12.63 8.67 5.17
C LEU A 85 11.58 9.41 6.01
N LEU A 86 12.02 10.16 7.01
CA LEU A 86 11.13 11.05 7.74
C LEU A 86 10.51 12.04 6.74
N PRO A 87 9.20 12.36 6.85
CA PRO A 87 8.67 13.49 6.13
C PRO A 87 9.52 14.69 6.54
N ASN A 88 10.12 15.40 5.59
CA ASN A 88 10.79 16.67 5.87
C ASN A 88 9.84 17.46 6.76
N SER A 89 10.21 17.66 8.03
CA SER A 89 9.55 18.60 8.90
C SER A 89 9.46 19.87 8.08
N VAL A 90 8.24 20.29 7.76
CA VAL A 90 7.98 21.60 7.19
C VAL A 90 8.76 22.53 8.10
N ALA A 91 9.85 23.11 7.59
CA ALA A 91 10.70 23.98 8.36
C ALA A 91 9.75 25.03 8.94
N ALA A 92 9.56 25.00 10.26
CA ALA A 92 8.79 26.00 10.95
C ALA A 92 9.52 27.31 10.70
N VAL A 93 9.01 28.06 9.73
CA VAL A 93 9.38 29.45 9.49
C VAL A 93 9.08 30.16 10.81
N ARG A 94 10.16 30.50 11.54
CA ARG A 94 10.13 31.48 12.61
C ARG A 94 10.15 32.87 12.00
#